data_AF-A0A1F9C1D1-F1
#
_entry.id   AF-A0A1F9C1D1-F1
#
_cell.length_a   1.000
_cell.length_b   1.000
_cell.length_c   1.000
_cell.angle_alpha   90.00
_cell.angle_beta   90.00
_cell.angle_gamma   90.00
#
_symmetry.space_group_name_H-M   'P 1'
#
loop_
_entity.id
_entity.type
_entity.pdbx_description
1 polymer ?
#
loop_
_entity_poly.entity_id
_entity_poly.type
_entity_poly.pdbx_seq_one_letter_code
_entity_poly.pdbx_strand_id
1 'polypeptide(L)' 'MKQNIVEILKEALKLPPEARAALAGTLLDSLDETVDRDAESAWEAEIVMRLKEIDEGKVNLIPWAEARARIAGQ' A
#
# COMPACT_ATOMS: atom_id res chain seq x y z
N MET A 1 10.66 25.95 12.66
CA MET A 1 11.67 26.18 11.60
C MET A 1 11.02 25.93 10.25
N LYS A 2 11.13 26.85 9.28
CA LYS A 2 10.75 26.54 7.89
C LYS A 2 11.87 25.67 7.30
N GLN A 3 11.67 24.36 7.30
CA GLN A 3 12.60 23.47 6.62
C GLN A 3 12.43 23.66 5.10
N ASN A 4 13.54 23.82 4.39
CA ASN A 4 13.52 23.90 2.93
C ASN A 4 13.40 22.48 2.36
N ILE A 5 12.25 22.16 1.76
CA ILE A 5 11.96 20.84 1.17
C ILE A 5 13.05 20.44 0.16
N VAL A 6 13.62 21.40 -0.57
CA VAL A 6 14.68 21.13 -1.56
C VAL A 6 15.95 20.61 -0.90
N GLU A 7 16.34 21.16 0.25
CA GLU A 7 17.52 20.68 0.98
C GLU A 7 17.26 19.31 1.63
N ILE A 8 16.06 19.06 2.17
CA ILE A 8 15.69 17.74 2.69
C ILE A 8 15.77 16.69 1.59
N LEU A 9 15.18 16.97 0.42
CA LEU A 9 15.21 16.06 -0.72
C LEU A 9 16.65 15.79 -1.17
N LYS A 10 17.49 16.83 -1.22
CA LYS A 10 18.89 16.71 -1.61
C LYS A 10 19.68 15.81 -0.65
N GLU A 11 19.47 15.92 0.65
CA GLU A 11 20.12 15.03 1.61
C GLU A 11 19.56 13.59 1.55
N ALA A 12 18.24 13.43 1.40
CA ALA A 12 17.61 12.12 1.23
C ALA A 12 18.14 11.37 0.00
N LEU A 13 18.38 12.07 -1.12
CA LEU A 13 18.91 11.47 -2.35
C LEU A 13 20.35 10.97 -2.22
N LYS A 14 21.13 11.42 -1.24
CA LYS A 14 22.49 10.91 -0.97
C LYS A 14 22.48 9.55 -0.27
N LEU A 15 21.35 9.15 0.32
CA LEU A 15 21.22 7.86 1.00
C LEU A 15 21.25 6.71 -0.02
N PRO A 16 21.69 5.50 0.39
CA PRO A 16 21.57 4.30 -0.43
C PRO A 16 20.09 3.96 -0.71
N PRO A 17 19.79 3.22 -1.79
CA PRO A 17 18.43 2.93 -2.23
C PRO A 17 17.51 2.40 -1.12
N GLU A 18 18.01 1.51 -0.27
CA GLU A 18 17.26 0.86 0.80
C GLU A 18 16.86 1.87 1.89
N ALA A 19 17.78 2.76 2.27
CA ALA A 19 17.51 3.81 3.25
C ALA A 19 16.54 4.88 2.70
N ARG A 20 16.60 5.18 1.40
CA ARG A 20 15.60 6.04 0.75
C ARG A 20 14.21 5.41 0.76
N ALA A 21 14.13 4.11 0.45
CA ALA A 21 12.86 3.38 0.50
C ALA A 21 12.27 3.36 1.92
N ALA A 22 13.09 3.10 2.94
CA ALA A 22 12.66 3.14 4.33
C ALA A 22 12.18 4.53 4.77
N LEU A 23 12.91 5.60 4.40
CA LEU A 23 12.51 6.98 4.68
C LEU A 23 11.20 7.34 3.98
N ALA A 24 11.06 6.99 2.71
CA ALA A 24 9.82 7.22 1.96
C ALA A 24 8.63 6.49 2.59
N GLY A 25 8.81 5.22 2.99
CA GLY A 25 7.79 4.44 3.70
C GLY A 25 7.38 5.12 5.01
N THR A 26 8.34 5.51 5.85
CA THR A 26 8.05 6.20 7.13
C THR A 26 7.29 7.51 6.92
N LEU A 27 7.63 8.27 5.87
CA LEU A 27 6.92 9.50 5.54
C LEU A 27 5.49 9.22 5.06
N LEU A 28 5.28 8.18 4.25
CA LEU A 28 3.95 7.77 3.83
C LEU A 28 3.10 7.31 5.02
N ASP A 29 3.64 6.46 5.88
CA ASP A 29 2.97 6.00 7.10
C ASP A 29 2.58 7.17 8.02
N SER A 30 3.40 8.23 8.04
CA SER A 30 3.08 9.42 8.83
C SER A 30 1.89 10.22 8.31
N LEU A 31 1.48 10.03 7.04
CA LEU A 31 0.32 10.66 6.43
C LEU A 31 -0.98 9.89 6.71
N ASP A 32 -0.91 8.63 7.14
CA ASP A 32 -2.04 7.82 7.55
C ASP A 32 -2.51 8.21 8.98
N GLU A 33 -2.78 9.50 9.20
CA GLU A 33 -3.10 10.09 10.50
C GLU A 33 -4.44 9.60 11.08
N THR A 34 -5.36 9.14 10.22
CA THR A 34 -6.68 8.65 10.64
C THR A 34 -6.98 7.31 9.98
N VAL A 35 -6.84 6.23 10.77
CA VAL A 35 -7.44 4.94 10.42
C VAL A 35 -8.94 5.07 10.60
N ASP A 36 -9.67 5.06 9.49
CA ASP A 36 -11.11 4.87 9.51
C ASP A 36 -11.39 3.43 9.96
N ARG A 37 -11.77 3.27 11.23
CA ARG A 37 -12.01 1.96 11.83
C ARG A 37 -13.19 1.22 11.20
N ASP A 38 -14.14 1.97 10.63
CA ASP A 38 -15.28 1.36 9.94
C ASP A 38 -14.80 0.82 8.59
N ALA A 39 -13.93 1.55 7.89
CA ALA A 39 -13.28 1.06 6.67
C ALA A 39 -12.39 -0.17 6.94
N GLU A 40 -11.61 -0.18 8.03
CA GLU A 40 -10.78 -1.34 8.42
C GLU A 40 -11.65 -2.57 8.72
N SER A 41 -12.70 -2.39 9.53
CA SER A 41 -13.63 -3.47 9.87
C SER A 41 -14.36 -4.02 8.64
N ALA A 42 -14.73 -3.14 7.70
CA ALA A 42 -15.33 -3.55 6.43
C ALA A 42 -14.35 -4.33 5.55
N TRP A 43 -13.07 -3.93 5.53
CA TRP A 43 -12.01 -4.65 4.83
C TRP A 43 -11.74 -6.03 5.41
N GLU A 44 -11.67 -6.16 6.73
CA GLU A 44 -11.53 -7.47 7.39
C GLU A 44 -12.68 -8.41 7.04
N ALA A 45 -13.92 -7.90 7.08
CA ALA A 45 -15.11 -8.67 6.72
C ALA A 45 -15.08 -9.13 5.25
N GLU A 46 -14.68 -8.24 4.33
CA GLU A 46 -14.53 -8.55 2.91
C GLU A 46 -13.47 -9.63 2.68
N ILE A 47 -12.31 -9.56 3.34
CA ILE A 47 -11.24 -10.56 3.22
C ILE A 47 -11.75 -11.94 3.65
N VAL A 48 -12.41 -12.03 4.81
CA VAL A 48 -12.97 -13.29 5.32
C VAL A 48 -14.01 -13.85 4.35
N MET A 49 -14.88 -13.00 3.81
CA MET A 49 -15.88 -13.40 2.82
C MET A 49 -15.23 -13.93 1.55
N ARG A 50 -14.23 -13.23 0.98
CA ARG A 50 -13.55 -13.67 -0.25
C ARG A 50 -12.78 -14.95 -0.09
N LEU A 51 -12.11 -15.15 1.05
CA LEU A 51 -11.45 -16.42 1.35
C LEU A 51 -12.45 -17.57 1.34
N LYS A 52 -13.60 -17.40 1.98
CA LYS A 52 -14.67 -18.39 1.98
C LYS A 52 -15.21 -18.67 0.57
N GLU A 53 -15.42 -17.64 -0.25
CA GLU A 53 -15.86 -17.82 -1.64
C GLU A 53 -14.85 -18.62 -2.47
N ILE A 54 -13.55 -18.42 -2.24
CA ILE A 54 -12.48 -19.18 -2.87
C ILE A 54 -12.53 -20.64 -2.41
N ASP A 55 -12.58 -20.87 -1.10
CA ASP A 55 -12.60 -22.21 -0.50
C ASP A 55 -13.83 -23.01 -0.94
N GLU A 56 -14.97 -22.34 -1.10
CA GLU A 56 -16.22 -22.93 -1.59
C GLU A 56 -16.31 -23.03 -3.12
N GLY A 57 -15.30 -22.55 -3.85
CA GLY A 57 -15.25 -22.58 -5.32
C GLY A 57 -16.31 -21.70 -6.00
N LYS A 58 -16.78 -20.66 -5.32
CA LYS A 58 -17.83 -19.74 -5.82
C LYS A 58 -17.31 -18.72 -6.82
N VAL A 59 -15.99 -18.56 -6.92
CA VAL A 59 -15.34 -17.57 -7.77
C VAL A 59 -14.36 -18.23 -8.72
N ASN A 60 -14.25 -17.68 -9.94
CA ASN A 60 -13.23 -18.05 -10.89
C ASN A 60 -11.96 -17.24 -10.63
N LEU A 61 -10.91 -17.91 -10.16
CA LEU A 61 -9.61 -17.30 -9.95
C LEU A 61 -8.94 -16.97 -11.28
N ILE A 62 -8.19 -15.86 -11.31
CA ILE A 62 -7.33 -15.51 -12.44
C ILE A 62 -5.85 -15.61 -12.01
N PRO A 63 -4.93 -15.91 -12.93
CA PRO A 63 -3.50 -15.89 -12.62
C PRO A 63 -3.04 -14.51 -12.13
N TRP A 64 -2.07 -14.48 -11.21
CA TRP A 64 -1.53 -13.22 -10.66
C TRP A 64 -1.02 -12.25 -11.74
N ALA A 65 -0.41 -12.77 -12.80
CA ALA A 65 0.07 -11.94 -13.91
C ALA A 65 -1.07 -11.14 -14.57
N GLU A 66 -2.25 -11.75 -14.72
CA GLU A 66 -3.44 -11.11 -15.27
C GLU A 66 -4.02 -10.08 -14.28
N ALA A 67 -4.13 -10.45 -13.00
CA ALA A 67 -4.59 -9.52 -11.96
C ALA A 67 -3.72 -8.27 -11.88
N ARG A 68 -2.39 -8.44 -11.91
CA ARG A 68 -1.42 -7.34 -11.87
C ARG A 68 -1.55 -6.42 -13.10
N ALA A 69 -1.74 -6.96 -14.29
CA ALA A 69 -1.95 -6.16 -15.50
C ALA A 69 -3.19 -5.26 -15.34
N ARG A 70 -4.31 -5.81 -14.87
CA ARG A 70 -5.54 -5.05 -14.63
C ARG A 70 -5.37 -3.96 -13.57
N ILE A 71 -4.68 -4.26 -12.46
CA ILE A 71 -4.39 -3.27 -11.38
C ILE A 71 -3.52 -2.12 -11.91
N ALA A 72 -2.54 -2.43 -12.77
CA ALA A 72 -1.66 -1.46 -13.38
C ALA A 72 -2.32 -0.66 -14.52
N GLY A 73 -3.57 -0.99 -14.90
CA GLY A 73 -4.28 -0.35 -16.01
C GLY A 73 -3.71 -0.70 -17.40
N GLN A 74 -3.10 -1.88 -17.54
CA GLN A 74 -2.51 -2.40 -18.78
C GLN A 74 -3.52 -3.20 -19.62
#